data_AF-A0A9E3DHP7-F1
#
_entry.id   AF-A0A9E3DHP7-F1
#
_cell.length_a   1.000
_cell.length_b   1.000
_cell.length_c   1.000
_cell.angle_alpha   90.00
_cell.angle_beta   90.00
_cell.angle_gamma   90.00
#
_symmetry.space_group_name_H-M   'P 1'
#
loop_
_entity.id
_entity.type
_entity.pdbx_description
1 polymer ?
#
loop_
_entity_poly.entity_id
_entity_poly.type
_entity_poly.pdbx_seq_one_letter_code
_entity_poly.pdbx_strand_id
1 'polypeptide(L)' 'DLIKPKAICALGSTAAKALLNTKDGVTRLRGKWHKWKEIPLMVTYHPSYLLRPYNQDAKREAWEDLKKVLHYVYD' A
#
# COMPACT_ATOMS: atom_id res chain seq x y z
N ASP A 1 -4.76 -0.89 -18.72
CA ASP A 1 -5.99 -0.10 -18.87
C ASP A 1 -7.28 -0.92 -19.02
N LEU A 2 -7.23 -2.26 -18.99
CA LEU A 2 -8.43 -3.11 -19.09
C LEU A 2 -9.22 -3.24 -17.77
N ILE A 3 -8.51 -3.41 -16.65
CA ILE A 3 -9.14 -3.71 -15.34
C ILE A 3 -9.81 -2.48 -14.70
N LYS A 4 -9.24 -1.28 -14.90
CA LYS A 4 -9.73 0.01 -14.34
C LYS A 4 -10.21 -0.10 -12.87
N PRO A 5 -9.33 -0.49 -11.93
CA PRO A 5 -9.74 -0.74 -10.55
C PRO A 5 -10.14 0.56 -9.84
N LYS A 6 -11.04 0.46 -8.85
CA LYS A 6 -11.40 1.58 -7.96
C LYS A 6 -10.20 2.10 -7.17
N ALA A 7 -9.31 1.21 -6.73
CA ALA A 7 -8.08 1.53 -6.03
C ALA A 7 -7.02 0.44 -6.27
N ILE A 8 -5.75 0.80 -6.10
CA ILE A 8 -4.61 -0.13 -6.14
C ILE A 8 -3.98 -0.18 -4.74
N CYS A 9 -3.63 -1.38 -4.28
CA CYS A 9 -2.83 -1.58 -3.07
C CYS A 9 -1.45 -2.10 -3.45
N ALA A 10 -0.40 -1.30 -3.26
CA ALA A 10 0.98 -1.66 -3.53
C ALA A 10 1.65 -2.27 -2.30
N LEU A 11 2.01 -3.55 -2.40
CA LEU A 11 2.63 -4.31 -1.31
C LEU A 11 4.15 -4.24 -1.39
N GLY A 12 4.75 -3.40 -0.54
CA GLY A 12 6.20 -3.28 -0.40
C GLY A 12 6.90 -2.37 -1.40
N SER A 13 8.24 -2.36 -1.31
CA SER A 13 9.11 -1.35 -1.94
C SER A 13 9.09 -1.45 -3.47
N THR A 14 9.20 -2.66 -4.01
CA THR A 14 9.26 -2.87 -5.46
C THR A 14 8.00 -2.34 -6.15
N ALA A 15 6.82 -2.69 -5.64
CA ALA A 15 5.54 -2.23 -6.21
C ALA A 15 5.38 -0.71 -6.05
N ALA A 16 5.67 -0.16 -4.87
CA ALA A 16 5.54 1.26 -4.60
C ALA A 16 6.46 2.10 -5.51
N LYS A 17 7.73 1.71 -5.66
CA LYS A 17 8.70 2.42 -6.50
C LYS A 17 8.34 2.35 -7.98
N ALA A 18 7.90 1.20 -8.46
CA ALA A 18 7.49 1.02 -9.85
C ALA A 18 6.28 1.91 -10.22
N LEU A 19 5.30 2.03 -9.31
CA LEU A 19 4.09 2.79 -9.57
C LEU A 19 4.27 4.29 -9.31
N LEU A 20 5.00 4.68 -8.26
CA LEU A 20 5.14 6.09 -7.87
C LEU A 20 6.39 6.77 -8.44
N ASN A 21 7.28 6.02 -9.10
CA ASN A 21 8.56 6.52 -9.60
C ASN A 21 9.35 7.31 -8.54
N THR A 22 9.40 6.78 -7.32
CA THR A 22 10.04 7.42 -6.15
C THR A 22 11.21 6.59 -5.63
N LYS A 23 12.10 7.24 -4.89
CA LYS A 23 13.18 6.59 -4.12
C LYS A 23 12.79 6.35 -2.66
N ASP A 24 11.63 6.84 -2.23
CA ASP A 24 11.16 6.75 -0.85
C ASP A 24 10.98 5.31 -0.37
N GLY A 25 11.23 5.11 0.93
CA GLY A 25 10.98 3.84 1.60
C GLY A 25 9.51 3.61 1.90
N VAL A 26 9.11 2.34 2.00
CA VAL A 26 7.73 1.91 2.31
C VAL A 26 7.19 2.58 3.57
N THR A 27 8.00 2.64 4.63
CA THR A 27 7.60 3.24 5.92
C THR A 27 7.19 4.71 5.78
N ARG A 28 7.79 5.47 4.85
CA ARG A 28 7.42 6.88 4.58
C ARG A 28 6.14 7.01 3.76
N LEU A 29 5.96 6.07 2.82
CA LEU A 29 4.88 6.09 1.83
C LEU A 29 3.57 5.49 2.35
N ARG A 30 3.65 4.53 3.28
CA ARG A 30 2.48 3.76 3.69
C ARG A 30 1.43 4.58 4.43
N GLY A 31 0.20 4.11 4.36
CA GLY A 31 -0.95 4.70 5.06
C GLY A 31 -1.41 6.06 4.54
N LYS A 32 -0.83 6.53 3.44
CA LYS A 32 -1.19 7.75 2.72
C LYS A 32 -1.73 7.38 1.34
N TRP A 33 -2.75 8.11 0.89
CA TRP A 33 -3.24 8.00 -0.47
C TRP A 33 -2.29 8.70 -1.44
N HIS A 34 -1.92 7.97 -2.48
CA HIS A 34 -1.18 8.45 -3.64
C HIS A 34 -2.03 8.25 -4.89
N LYS A 35 -1.45 8.52 -6.05
CA LYS A 35 -2.11 8.30 -7.35
C LYS A 35 -1.18 7.59 -8.32
N TRP A 36 -1.74 6.68 -9.12
CA TRP A 36 -1.12 6.12 -10.31
C TRP A 36 -2.07 6.26 -11.48
N LYS A 37 -1.73 7.09 -12.49
CA LYS A 37 -2.59 7.37 -13.66
C LYS A 37 -4.05 7.67 -13.25
N GLU A 38 -4.22 8.58 -12.30
CA GLU A 38 -5.50 8.92 -11.64
C GLU A 38 -6.17 7.86 -10.77
N ILE A 39 -5.67 6.63 -10.73
CA ILE A 39 -6.20 5.60 -9.82
C ILE A 39 -5.61 5.82 -8.41
N PRO A 40 -6.45 5.89 -7.37
CA PRO A 40 -6.01 5.94 -5.98
C PRO A 40 -5.09 4.76 -5.64
N LEU A 41 -3.94 5.07 -5.05
CA LEU A 41 -2.93 4.09 -4.69
C LEU A 41 -2.62 4.16 -3.20
N MET A 42 -2.82 3.05 -2.49
CA MET A 42 -2.34 2.88 -1.12
C MET A 42 -1.06 2.05 -1.14
N VAL A 43 -0.02 2.52 -0.45
CA VAL A 43 1.18 1.71 -0.18
C VAL A 43 1.04 1.06 1.20
N THR A 44 1.44 -0.20 1.32
CA THR A 44 1.59 -0.87 2.62
C THR A 44 2.78 -1.85 2.61
N TYR A 45 3.01 -2.53 3.72
CA TYR A 45 4.09 -3.51 3.84
C TYR A 45 3.87 -4.72 2.94
N HIS A 46 4.97 -5.33 2.48
CA HIS A 46 4.90 -6.62 1.82
C HIS A 46 4.55 -7.72 2.85
N PRO A 47 3.71 -8.72 2.51
CA PRO A 47 3.36 -9.79 3.44
C PRO A 47 4.58 -10.50 4.06
N SER A 48 5.63 -10.77 3.28
CA SER A 48 6.86 -11.40 3.80
C SER A 48 7.61 -10.56 4.84
N TYR A 49 7.42 -9.24 4.86
CA TYR A 49 7.96 -8.37 5.91
C TYR A 49 7.18 -8.56 7.23
N LEU A 50 5.85 -8.72 7.13
CA LEU A 50 4.94 -8.91 8.26
C LEU A 50 5.08 -10.29 8.93
N LEU A 51 5.55 -11.29 8.18
CA LEU A 51 5.78 -12.64 8.70
C LEU A 51 7.01 -12.73 9.63
N ARG A 52 7.86 -11.70 9.66
CA ARG A 52 9.09 -11.74 10.46
C ARG A 52 8.76 -11.47 11.94
N PRO A 53 9.24 -12.30 12.89
CA PRO A 53 8.86 -12.20 14.30
C PRO A 53 9.15 -10.84 14.96
N TYR A 54 10.18 -10.14 14.50
CA TYR A 54 10.60 -8.84 15.04
C TYR A 54 9.78 -7.64 14.51
N ASN A 55 8.80 -7.85 13.62
CA ASN A 55 7.98 -6.79 13.03
C ASN A 55 6.53 -6.82 13.53
N GLN A 56 6.30 -7.13 14.80
CA GLN A 56 4.95 -7.30 15.38
C GLN A 56 4.06 -6.06 15.18
N ASP A 57 4.60 -4.87 15.39
CA ASP A 57 3.85 -3.61 15.23
C ASP A 57 3.45 -3.31 13.78
N ALA A 58 4.24 -3.79 12.81
CA ALA A 58 3.97 -3.59 11.39
C ALA A 58 2.67 -4.26 10.93
N LYS A 59 2.21 -5.32 11.62
CA LYS A 59 0.94 -5.98 11.32
C LYS A 59 -0.25 -5.07 11.58
N ARG A 60 -0.23 -4.36 12.72
CA ARG A 60 -1.28 -3.39 13.10
C ARG A 60 -1.31 -2.24 12.10
N GLU A 61 -0.13 -1.73 11.77
CA GLU A 61 0.05 -0.71 10.75
C GLU A 61 -0.52 -1.12 9.38
N ALA A 62 -0.15 -2.30 8.87
CA ALA A 62 -0.69 -2.81 7.62
C ALA A 62 -2.22 -2.99 7.68
N TRP A 63 -2.75 -3.42 8.82
CA TRP A 63 -4.20 -3.56 9.01
C TRP A 63 -4.93 -2.23 8.89
N GLU A 64 -4.41 -1.16 9.48
CA GLU A 64 -4.97 0.19 9.32
C GLU A 64 -4.95 0.67 7.86
N ASP A 65 -3.89 0.35 7.11
CA ASP A 65 -3.80 0.69 5.69
C ASP A 65 -4.86 -0.07 4.87
N LEU A 66 -5.04 -1.36 5.14
CA LEU A 66 -6.02 -2.19 4.44
C LEU A 66 -7.46 -1.78 4.75
N LYS A 67 -7.77 -1.43 5.99
CA LYS A 67 -9.09 -0.89 6.35
C LYS A 67 -9.41 0.40 5.58
N LYS A 68 -8.43 1.30 5.40
CA LYS A 68 -8.61 2.50 4.57
C LYS A 68 -8.96 2.15 3.13
N VAL A 69 -8.29 1.14 2.56
CA VAL A 69 -8.60 0.66 1.19
C VAL A 69 -9.98 0.05 1.14
N LEU A 70 -10.34 -0.78 2.12
CA LEU A 70 -11.66 -1.43 2.19
C LEU A 70 -12.78 -0.38 2.23
N HIS A 71 -12.69 0.57 3.16
CA HIS A 71 -13.63 1.68 3.29
C HIS A 71 -13.73 2.48 1.99
N TYR A 72 -12.60 2.83 1.36
CA TYR A 72 -12.61 3.56 0.09
C TYR A 72 -13.29 2.81 -1.07
N VAL A 73 -13.25 1.48 -1.07
CA VAL A 73 -13.78 0.66 -2.18
C VAL A 73 -15.27 0.35 -2.03
N TYR A 74 -15.73 0.20 -0.79
CA TYR A 74 -17.06 -0.30 -0.46
C TYR A 74 -18.03 0.73 0.12
N ASP A 75 -17.53 1.88 0.57
CA ASP A 75 -18.34 3.02 1.00
C ASP A 75 -18.43 4.07 -0.13
#